data_AF-A0A660QX02-F1
#
_entry.id   AF-A0A660QX02-F1
#
_cell.length_a   1.000
_cell.length_b   1.000
_cell.length_c   1.000
_cell.angle_alpha   90.00
_cell.angle_beta   90.00
_cell.angle_gamma   90.00
#
_symmetry.space_group_name_H-M   'P 1'
#
loop_
_entity.id
_entity.type
_entity.pdbx_description
1 polymer ?
#
loop_
_entity_poly.entity_id
_entity_poly.type
_entity_poly.pdbx_seq_one_letter_code
_entity_poly.pdbx_strand_id
1 'polypeptide(L)'
;MAKPEFFTENIQHKENPHDELSPHMSALVIVSHVKEGLALAKRHKLPQPILDAIEQHHGNGLISFFYHKAKVQQQKDLDTAHSSGTINDSDFRYGGAPAVSSEMAILSLADASEAAARSIEKPTPKKIGNMMDDIFATKIRDGQMDHASLTMAEINIVKQSFVFSLSNMLHGRIPYPKDHENNLDQPTEPPSDPSPQPSKANGLAG
;
A
#
# COMPACT_ATOMS: atom_id res chain seq x y z
N MET A 1 10.36 8.24 17.23
CA MET A 1 8.96 8.23 16.78
C MET A 1 8.11 8.68 17.94
N ALA A 2 7.66 9.92 17.92
CA ALA A 2 6.79 10.47 18.94
C ALA A 2 5.31 10.10 18.72
N LYS A 3 4.92 9.70 17.49
CA LYS A 3 3.52 9.43 17.10
C LYS A 3 3.36 8.35 15.99
N PRO A 4 3.85 7.11 16.17
CA PRO A 4 3.77 6.07 15.15
C PRO A 4 2.32 5.75 14.70
N GLU A 5 1.33 5.99 15.56
CA GLU A 5 -0.09 5.75 15.30
C GLU A 5 -0.69 6.61 14.17
N PHE A 6 -0.01 7.66 13.72
CA PHE A 6 -0.47 8.51 12.62
C PHE A 6 -0.09 8.00 11.22
N PHE A 7 0.76 6.96 11.11
CA PHE A 7 1.13 6.42 9.79
C PHE A 7 0.22 5.27 9.39
N THR A 8 -0.17 5.22 8.11
CA THR A 8 -1.22 4.32 7.62
C THR A 8 -0.89 2.85 7.83
N GLU A 9 0.38 2.46 7.83
CA GLU A 9 0.84 1.11 8.14
C GLU A 9 0.60 0.68 9.60
N ASN A 10 0.46 1.65 10.52
CA ASN A 10 0.23 1.40 11.94
C ASN A 10 -1.26 1.52 12.33
N ILE A 11 -2.14 1.92 11.40
CA ILE A 11 -3.59 2.01 11.60
C ILE A 11 -4.20 0.62 11.39
N GLN A 12 -4.06 -0.26 12.38
CA GLN A 12 -4.69 -1.58 12.39
C GLN A 12 -6.06 -1.51 13.09
N HIS A 13 -7.15 -1.48 12.30
CA HIS A 13 -8.55 -1.54 12.77
C HIS A 13 -8.96 -0.48 13.81
N LYS A 14 -8.23 0.64 13.88
CA LYS A 14 -8.54 1.80 14.73
C LYS A 14 -9.04 2.97 13.87
N GLU A 15 -9.72 3.92 14.51
CA GLU A 15 -10.06 5.20 13.90
C GLU A 15 -8.80 5.91 13.38
N ASN A 16 -8.90 6.56 12.22
CA ASN A 16 -7.77 7.26 11.62
C ASN A 16 -7.54 8.57 12.37
N PRO A 17 -6.39 8.77 13.04
CA PRO A 17 -6.16 9.96 13.86
C PRO A 17 -6.08 11.26 13.04
N HIS A 18 -5.97 11.17 11.71
CA HIS A 18 -6.05 12.31 10.81
C HIS A 18 -7.48 12.83 10.54
N ASP A 19 -8.51 12.10 10.97
CA ASP A 19 -9.90 12.53 10.80
C ASP A 19 -10.24 13.69 11.74
N GLU A 20 -9.64 13.72 12.93
CA GLU A 20 -9.79 14.77 13.94
C GLU A 20 -8.82 15.96 13.75
N LEU A 21 -7.96 15.93 12.73
CA LEU A 21 -6.97 16.96 12.45
C LEU A 21 -7.32 17.79 11.23
N SER A 22 -6.96 19.08 11.27
CA SER A 22 -6.90 19.88 10.06
C SER A 22 -5.88 19.30 9.07
N PRO A 23 -6.06 19.50 7.76
CA PRO A 23 -5.10 19.01 6.76
C PRO A 23 -3.68 19.53 6.98
N HIS A 24 -3.53 20.80 7.40
CA HIS A 24 -2.24 21.39 7.73
C HIS A 24 -1.58 20.69 8.93
N MET A 25 -2.33 20.43 9.99
CA MET A 25 -1.80 19.71 11.16
C MET A 25 -1.39 18.28 10.80
N SER A 26 -2.17 17.61 9.95
CA SER A 26 -1.83 16.28 9.44
C SER A 26 -0.55 16.30 8.61
N ALA A 27 -0.38 17.27 7.72
CA ALA A 27 0.84 17.44 6.95
C ALA A 27 2.06 17.67 7.86
N LEU A 28 1.94 18.51 8.90
CA LEU A 28 3.03 18.74 9.87
C LEU A 28 3.44 17.47 10.61
N VAL A 29 2.47 16.65 11.03
CA VAL A 29 2.74 15.35 11.69
C VAL A 29 3.46 14.42 10.72
N ILE A 30 3.02 14.36 9.47
CA ILE A 30 3.66 13.51 8.47
C ILE A 30 5.07 13.99 8.19
N VAL A 31 5.32 15.28 7.94
CA VAL A 31 6.67 15.80 7.68
C VAL A 31 7.64 15.52 8.85
N SER A 32 7.16 15.43 10.09
CA SER A 32 8.03 15.22 11.25
C SER A 32 8.76 13.87 11.23
N HIS A 33 8.20 12.85 10.55
CA HIS A 33 8.78 11.50 10.55
C HIS A 33 10.20 11.47 9.97
N VAL A 34 10.47 12.28 8.94
CA VAL A 34 11.79 12.39 8.32
C VAL A 34 12.80 12.94 9.33
N LYS A 35 12.45 14.05 10.00
CA LYS A 35 13.31 14.71 11.00
C LYS A 35 13.59 13.78 12.18
N GLU A 36 12.56 13.09 12.67
CA GLU A 36 12.67 12.14 13.77
C GLU A 36 13.51 10.91 13.38
N GLY A 37 13.28 10.38 12.17
CA GLY A 37 14.05 9.26 11.62
C GLY A 37 15.54 9.60 11.50
N LEU A 38 15.86 10.79 10.99
CA LEU A 38 17.23 11.29 10.91
C LEU A 38 17.87 11.46 12.28
N ALA A 39 17.15 12.04 13.26
CA ALA A 39 17.66 12.20 14.62
C ALA A 39 17.96 10.84 15.27
N LEU A 40 17.09 9.85 15.06
CA LEU A 40 17.27 8.49 15.57
C LEU A 40 18.46 7.80 14.90
N ALA A 41 18.52 7.83 13.56
CA ALA A 41 19.61 7.22 12.80
C ALA A 41 20.98 7.82 13.18
N LYS A 42 21.06 9.15 13.36
CA LYS A 42 22.28 9.82 13.85
C LYS A 42 22.64 9.40 15.27
N ARG A 43 21.67 9.28 16.18
CA ARG A 43 21.90 8.79 17.56
C ARG A 43 22.49 7.38 17.56
N HIS A 44 22.03 6.52 16.66
CA HIS A 44 22.53 5.16 16.50
C HIS A 44 23.75 5.04 15.58
N LYS A 45 24.31 6.16 15.11
CA LYS A 45 25.50 6.22 14.24
C LYS A 45 25.35 5.35 12.99
N LEU A 46 24.15 5.35 12.40
CA LEU A 46 23.93 4.63 11.15
C LEU A 46 24.77 5.23 10.02
N PRO A 47 25.21 4.40 9.04
CA PRO A 47 26.00 4.88 7.91
C PRO A 47 25.30 5.94 7.08
N GLN A 48 26.08 6.78 6.40
CA GLN A 48 25.57 7.87 5.55
C GLN A 48 24.50 7.41 4.53
N PRO A 49 24.62 6.27 3.83
CA PRO A 49 23.58 5.82 2.90
C PRO A 49 22.20 5.62 3.54
N ILE A 50 22.14 5.28 4.84
CA ILE A 50 20.88 5.16 5.56
C ILE A 50 20.33 6.53 5.95
N LEU A 51 21.20 7.47 6.32
CA LEU A 51 20.79 8.86 6.56
C LEU A 51 20.22 9.48 5.28
N ASP A 52 20.89 9.28 4.15
CA ASP A 52 20.45 9.76 2.84
C ASP A 52 19.09 9.16 2.45
N ALA A 53 18.90 7.85 2.67
CA ALA A 53 17.62 7.19 2.43
C ALA A 53 16.48 7.83 3.24
N ILE A 54 16.70 8.09 4.52
CA ILE A 54 15.69 8.71 5.39
C ILE A 54 15.42 10.15 4.94
N GLU A 55 16.43 10.92 4.57
CA GLU A 55 16.26 12.32 4.15
C GLU A 55 15.60 12.47 2.78
N GLN A 56 15.95 11.62 1.82
CA GLN A 56 15.68 11.85 0.41
C GLN A 56 14.50 11.04 -0.15
N HIS A 57 14.00 10.00 0.53
CA HIS A 57 12.96 9.12 -0.04
C HIS A 57 11.68 9.87 -0.44
N HIS A 58 11.34 10.98 0.22
CA HIS A 58 10.24 11.86 -0.20
C HIS A 58 10.69 13.13 -0.93
N GLY A 59 11.97 13.49 -0.86
CA GLY A 59 12.50 14.75 -1.40
C GLY A 59 11.77 15.97 -0.83
N ASN A 60 11.40 16.89 -1.71
CA ASN A 60 10.49 18.00 -1.45
C ASN A 60 9.10 17.77 -2.09
N GLY A 61 8.72 16.50 -2.23
CA GLY A 61 7.46 16.09 -2.84
C GLY A 61 6.24 16.61 -2.10
N LEU A 62 5.12 16.69 -2.81
CA LEU A 62 3.83 17.12 -2.26
C LEU A 62 3.14 16.01 -1.48
N ILE A 63 2.64 16.32 -0.28
CA ILE A 63 1.73 15.49 0.51
C ILE A 63 0.33 15.64 -0.09
N SER A 64 0.14 14.99 -1.24
CA SER A 64 -0.99 15.20 -2.15
C SER A 64 -2.35 15.04 -1.47
N PHE A 65 -2.53 13.99 -0.66
CA PHE A 65 -3.81 13.72 0.02
C PHE A 65 -4.28 14.90 0.87
N PHE A 66 -3.42 15.40 1.76
CA PHE A 66 -3.78 16.51 2.65
C PHE A 66 -3.86 17.85 1.92
N TYR A 67 -3.04 18.06 0.88
CA TYR A 67 -3.19 19.22 0.00
C TYR A 67 -4.56 19.25 -0.69
N HIS A 68 -4.98 18.13 -1.29
CA HIS A 68 -6.30 18.02 -1.92
C HIS A 68 -7.44 18.14 -0.89
N LYS A 69 -7.32 17.52 0.29
CA LYS A 69 -8.28 17.67 1.39
C LYS A 69 -8.43 19.15 1.80
N ALA A 70 -7.32 19.89 1.89
CA ALA A 70 -7.33 21.32 2.19
C ALA A 70 -8.05 22.16 1.11
N LYS A 71 -7.78 21.89 -0.17
CA LYS A 71 -8.45 22.59 -1.27
C LYS A 71 -9.96 22.33 -1.31
N VAL A 72 -10.38 21.08 -1.07
CA VAL A 72 -11.81 20.73 -1.01
C VAL A 72 -12.50 21.41 0.17
N GLN A 73 -11.86 21.46 1.34
CA GLN A 73 -12.40 22.16 2.51
C GLN A 73 -12.55 23.66 2.22
N GLN A 74 -11.52 24.28 1.65
CA GLN A 74 -11.57 25.69 1.26
C GLN A 74 -12.70 26.01 0.29
N GLN A 75 -12.93 25.15 -0.72
CA GLN A 75 -14.02 25.37 -1.67
C GLN A 75 -15.40 25.38 -0.99
N LYS A 76 -15.62 24.50 0.00
CA LYS A 76 -16.85 24.46 0.79
C LYS A 76 -17.01 25.69 1.70
N ASP A 77 -15.90 26.18 2.25
CA ASP A 77 -15.91 27.36 3.13
C ASP A 77 -16.09 28.67 2.35
N LEU A 78 -15.66 28.72 1.08
CA LEU A 78 -15.93 29.83 0.16
C LEU A 78 -17.43 29.96 -0.14
N ASP A 79 -18.13 28.84 -0.25
CA ASP A 79 -19.59 28.81 -0.45
C ASP A 79 -20.36 29.32 0.80
N THR A 80 -19.68 29.49 1.95
CA THR A 80 -20.24 29.99 3.23
C THR A 80 -19.67 31.35 3.68
N ALA A 81 -19.04 32.08 2.76
CA ALA A 81 -18.67 33.51 2.84
C ALA A 81 -17.49 33.95 3.73
N HIS A 82 -16.65 33.06 4.29
CA HIS A 82 -15.60 33.48 5.25
C HIS A 82 -14.16 32.95 5.08
N SER A 83 -13.76 32.37 3.94
CA SER A 83 -12.36 31.95 3.74
C SER A 83 -11.68 32.71 2.60
N SER A 84 -10.74 33.61 2.92
CA SER A 84 -10.01 34.46 1.95
C SER A 84 -8.53 34.06 1.74
N GLY A 85 -8.08 32.94 2.28
CA GLY A 85 -6.70 32.45 2.07
C GLY A 85 -6.58 31.66 0.77
N THR A 86 -5.43 31.64 0.11
CA THR A 86 -5.12 30.65 -0.95
C THR A 86 -4.34 29.51 -0.32
N ILE A 87 -4.73 28.24 -0.56
CA ILE A 87 -3.92 27.09 -0.13
C ILE A 87 -2.66 27.04 -0.99
N ASN A 88 -1.49 27.25 -0.39
CA ASN A 88 -0.19 27.13 -1.06
C ASN A 88 0.30 25.68 -1.00
N ASP A 89 0.91 25.19 -2.07
CA ASP A 89 1.46 23.83 -2.11
C ASP A 89 2.67 23.67 -1.18
N SER A 90 3.44 24.75 -0.97
CA SER A 90 4.59 24.81 -0.06
C SER A 90 4.27 24.36 1.35
N ASP A 91 3.04 24.59 1.82
CA ASP A 91 2.60 24.23 3.17
C ASP A 91 2.38 22.71 3.33
N PHE A 92 2.38 21.98 2.21
CA PHE A 92 2.15 20.54 2.12
C PHE A 92 3.33 19.81 1.49
N ARG A 93 4.49 20.44 1.35
CA ARG A 93 5.70 19.79 0.82
C ARG A 93 6.61 19.30 1.94
N TYR A 94 7.30 18.21 1.68
CA TYR A 94 8.43 17.78 2.49
C TYR A 94 9.57 18.81 2.40
N GLY A 95 10.40 18.87 3.45
CA GLY A 95 11.57 19.76 3.50
C GLY A 95 12.89 19.08 3.14
N GLY A 96 12.86 17.86 2.59
CA GLY A 96 14.05 17.10 2.22
C GLY A 96 14.62 17.52 0.87
N ALA A 97 15.88 17.16 0.61
CA ALA A 97 16.47 17.32 -0.71
C ALA A 97 15.96 16.21 -1.65
N PRO A 98 15.66 16.50 -2.93
CA PRO A 98 15.39 15.46 -3.92
C PRO A 98 16.51 14.42 -4.01
N ALA A 99 16.16 13.23 -4.47
CA ALA A 99 17.11 12.14 -4.62
C ALA A 99 18.25 12.49 -5.59
N VAL A 100 19.49 12.24 -5.17
CA VAL A 100 20.68 12.57 -5.97
C VAL A 100 21.32 11.32 -6.59
N SER A 101 21.35 10.21 -5.84
CA SER A 101 21.86 8.93 -6.38
C SER A 101 20.76 8.14 -7.08
N SER A 102 21.16 7.25 -7.98
CA SER A 102 20.25 6.34 -8.67
C SER A 102 19.48 5.46 -7.68
N GLU A 103 20.15 4.98 -6.62
CA GLU A 103 19.55 4.18 -5.56
C GLU A 103 18.50 4.97 -4.77
N MET A 104 18.77 6.23 -4.43
CA MET A 104 17.81 7.07 -3.70
C MET A 104 16.59 7.41 -4.56
N ALA A 105 16.78 7.59 -5.86
CA ALA A 105 15.69 7.84 -6.80
C ALA A 105 14.81 6.59 -6.96
N ILE A 106 15.43 5.40 -7.11
CA ILE A 106 14.72 4.12 -7.13
C ILE A 106 13.96 3.90 -5.81
N LEU A 107 14.57 4.22 -4.66
CA LEU A 107 13.91 4.14 -3.35
C LEU A 107 12.69 5.07 -3.28
N SER A 108 12.81 6.32 -3.73
CA SER A 108 11.70 7.28 -3.76
C SER A 108 10.54 6.82 -4.65
N LEU A 109 10.87 6.23 -5.80
CA LEU A 109 9.88 5.65 -6.71
C LEU A 109 9.21 4.42 -6.07
N ALA A 110 10.00 3.55 -5.43
CA ALA A 110 9.50 2.33 -4.78
C ALA A 110 8.52 2.66 -3.65
N ASP A 111 8.87 3.61 -2.80
CA ASP A 111 8.02 4.13 -1.71
C ASP A 111 6.67 4.62 -2.25
N ALA A 112 6.68 5.51 -3.26
CA ALA A 112 5.47 6.02 -3.87
C ALA A 112 4.62 4.91 -4.53
N SER A 113 5.27 3.97 -5.20
CA SER A 113 4.63 2.81 -5.84
C SER A 113 3.97 1.87 -4.84
N GLU A 114 4.62 1.60 -3.71
CA GLU A 114 4.10 0.75 -2.64
C GLU A 114 2.87 1.39 -1.98
N ALA A 115 2.98 2.66 -1.60
CA ALA A 115 1.91 3.42 -0.97
C ALA A 115 0.66 3.47 -1.88
N ALA A 116 0.85 3.71 -3.17
CA ALA A 116 -0.26 3.71 -4.14
C ALA A 116 -0.87 2.31 -4.32
N ALA A 117 -0.03 1.28 -4.40
CA ALA A 117 -0.49 -0.10 -4.58
C ALA A 117 -1.37 -0.61 -3.43
N ARG A 118 -1.23 -0.08 -2.21
CA ARG A 118 -2.13 -0.42 -1.08
C ARG A 118 -3.58 0.02 -1.29
N SER A 119 -3.79 1.06 -2.08
CA SER A 119 -5.10 1.66 -2.33
C SER A 119 -5.82 1.09 -3.56
N ILE A 120 -5.16 0.21 -4.33
CA ILE A 120 -5.71 -0.28 -5.59
C ILE A 120 -6.78 -1.35 -5.37
N GLU A 121 -8.02 -1.05 -5.74
CA GLU A 121 -9.10 -2.04 -5.70
C GLU A 121 -9.03 -2.96 -6.93
N LYS A 122 -9.02 -4.28 -6.68
CA LYS A 122 -8.96 -5.34 -7.70
C LYS A 122 -7.77 -5.10 -8.65
N PRO A 123 -6.53 -5.37 -8.19
CA PRO A 123 -5.33 -5.18 -8.99
C PRO A 123 -5.36 -6.07 -10.23
N THR A 124 -5.26 -5.45 -11.41
CA THR A 124 -5.03 -6.14 -12.69
C THR A 124 -3.72 -5.62 -13.30
N PRO A 125 -3.05 -6.36 -14.20
CA PRO A 125 -1.79 -5.91 -14.77
C PRO A 125 -1.92 -4.55 -15.45
N LYS A 126 -3.06 -4.31 -16.13
CA LYS A 126 -3.37 -3.03 -16.78
C LYS A 126 -3.52 -1.89 -15.78
N LYS A 127 -4.26 -2.09 -14.68
CA LYS A 127 -4.42 -1.06 -13.65
C LYS A 127 -3.11 -0.73 -12.95
N ILE A 128 -2.30 -1.75 -12.66
CA ILE A 128 -0.96 -1.57 -12.08
C ILE A 128 -0.06 -0.79 -13.05
N GLY A 129 -0.06 -1.14 -14.33
CA GLY A 129 0.68 -0.41 -15.37
C GLY A 129 0.33 1.07 -15.42
N ASN A 130 -0.96 1.39 -15.52
CA ASN A 130 -1.43 2.78 -15.53
C ASN A 130 -1.03 3.54 -14.25
N MET A 131 -1.20 2.91 -13.08
CA MET A 131 -0.79 3.49 -11.80
C MET A 131 0.72 3.79 -11.77
N MET A 132 1.56 2.89 -12.28
CA MET A 132 3.00 3.13 -12.37
C MET A 132 3.33 4.27 -13.34
N ASP A 133 2.65 4.35 -14.48
CA ASP A 133 2.83 5.47 -15.42
C ASP A 133 2.51 6.82 -14.76
N ASP A 134 1.40 6.91 -14.03
CA ASP A 134 0.97 8.13 -13.35
C ASP A 134 1.95 8.56 -12.25
N ILE A 135 2.43 7.62 -11.43
CA ILE A 135 3.38 7.89 -10.35
C ILE A 135 4.70 8.41 -10.91
N PHE A 136 5.26 7.71 -11.89
CA PHE A 136 6.55 8.07 -12.49
C PHE A 136 6.45 9.41 -13.21
N ALA A 137 5.41 9.62 -14.01
CA ALA A 137 5.18 10.89 -14.69
C ALA A 137 5.00 12.05 -13.70
N THR A 138 4.33 11.82 -12.57
CA THR A 138 4.14 12.84 -11.53
C THR A 138 5.45 13.21 -10.84
N LYS A 139 6.27 12.22 -10.46
CA LYS A 139 7.59 12.46 -9.86
C LYS A 139 8.52 13.23 -10.80
N ILE A 140 8.52 12.88 -12.09
CA ILE A 140 9.31 13.59 -13.11
C ILE A 140 8.82 15.03 -13.28
N ARG A 141 7.49 15.23 -13.41
CA ARG A 141 6.91 16.58 -13.59
C ARG A 141 7.12 17.49 -12.38
N ASP A 142 7.15 16.91 -11.18
CA ASP A 142 7.42 17.61 -9.91
C ASP A 142 8.93 17.81 -9.65
N GLY A 143 9.79 17.54 -10.65
CA GLY A 143 11.24 17.75 -10.58
C GLY A 143 11.98 16.84 -9.60
N GLN A 144 11.32 15.80 -9.07
CA GLN A 144 11.90 14.94 -8.02
C GLN A 144 13.08 14.11 -8.53
N MET A 145 13.19 13.93 -9.85
CA MET A 145 14.23 13.13 -10.50
C MET A 145 15.32 14.00 -11.15
N ASP A 146 15.23 15.33 -11.07
CA ASP A 146 16.10 16.26 -11.83
C ASP A 146 17.57 16.19 -11.41
N HIS A 147 17.83 15.80 -10.16
CA HIS A 147 19.16 15.69 -9.58
C HIS A 147 19.68 14.25 -9.56
N ALA A 148 18.85 13.28 -9.93
CA ALA A 148 19.22 11.87 -9.93
C ALA A 148 20.03 11.53 -11.17
N SER A 149 21.08 10.72 -10.99
CA SER A 149 21.84 10.14 -12.11
C SER A 149 21.09 8.96 -12.75
N LEU A 150 19.90 9.23 -13.31
CA LEU A 150 19.08 8.24 -14.02
C LEU A 150 18.69 8.77 -15.40
N THR A 151 18.93 7.96 -16.42
CA THR A 151 18.41 8.20 -17.76
C THR A 151 16.93 7.81 -17.86
N MET A 152 16.22 8.39 -18.82
CA MET A 152 14.83 7.97 -19.12
C MET A 152 14.72 6.50 -19.50
N ALA A 153 15.77 5.91 -20.09
CA ALA A 153 15.81 4.49 -20.40
C ALA A 153 15.84 3.64 -19.12
N GLU A 154 16.68 4.01 -18.14
CA GLU A 154 16.76 3.34 -16.84
C GLU A 154 15.48 3.52 -16.03
N ILE A 155 14.88 4.71 -16.02
CA ILE A 155 13.58 4.96 -15.38
C ILE A 155 12.52 4.01 -15.96
N ASN A 156 12.50 3.81 -17.29
CA ASN A 156 11.58 2.86 -17.91
C ASN A 156 11.86 1.41 -17.48
N ILE A 157 13.13 1.01 -17.35
CA ILE A 157 13.50 -0.33 -16.86
C ILE A 157 13.00 -0.52 -15.41
N VAL A 158 13.23 0.46 -14.53
CA VAL A 158 12.76 0.46 -13.15
C VAL A 158 11.24 0.33 -13.10
N LYS A 159 10.52 1.11 -13.92
CA LYS A 159 9.06 1.03 -14.02
C LYS A 159 8.58 -0.37 -14.39
N GLN A 160 9.17 -0.98 -15.42
CA GLN A 160 8.79 -2.35 -15.83
C GLN A 160 9.07 -3.36 -14.73
N SER A 161 10.19 -3.23 -14.00
CA SER A 161 10.50 -4.07 -12.84
C SER A 161 9.45 -3.94 -11.73
N PHE A 162 8.95 -2.73 -11.47
CA PHE A 162 7.92 -2.50 -10.46
C PHE A 162 6.57 -3.06 -10.90
N VAL A 163 6.16 -2.84 -12.15
CA VAL A 163 4.93 -3.43 -12.71
C VAL A 163 4.94 -4.95 -12.57
N PHE A 164 6.06 -5.59 -12.93
CA PHE A 164 6.23 -7.04 -12.80
C PHE A 164 6.12 -7.50 -11.34
N SER A 165 6.88 -6.88 -10.45
CA SER A 165 6.92 -7.25 -9.02
C SER A 165 5.55 -7.09 -8.36
N LEU A 166 4.90 -5.93 -8.55
CA LEU A 166 3.57 -5.66 -7.99
C LEU A 166 2.51 -6.56 -8.59
N SER A 167 2.57 -6.86 -9.89
CA SER A 167 1.64 -7.81 -10.51
C SER A 167 1.74 -9.18 -9.85
N ASN A 168 2.95 -9.70 -9.63
CA ASN A 168 3.10 -11.01 -9.01
C ASN A 168 2.66 -11.01 -7.53
N MET A 169 3.02 -9.97 -6.78
CA MET A 169 2.65 -9.85 -5.36
C MET A 169 1.14 -9.72 -5.14
N LEU A 170 0.44 -9.01 -6.04
CA LEU A 170 -0.97 -8.68 -5.87
C LEU A 170 -1.91 -9.72 -6.51
N HIS A 171 -1.51 -10.42 -7.57
CA HIS A 171 -2.32 -11.51 -8.14
C HIS A 171 -2.32 -12.77 -7.25
N GLY A 172 -1.22 -13.06 -6.55
CA GLY A 172 -1.17 -14.17 -5.59
C GLY A 172 -2.05 -13.98 -4.34
N ARG A 173 -2.62 -12.78 -4.15
CA ARG A 173 -3.51 -12.44 -3.04
C ARG A 173 -4.99 -12.47 -3.38
N ILE A 174 -5.39 -12.72 -4.63
CA ILE A 174 -6.80 -12.91 -4.97
C ILE A 174 -7.23 -14.28 -4.41
N PRO A 175 -8.17 -14.37 -3.45
CA PRO A 175 -8.69 -15.65 -3.02
C PRO A 175 -9.33 -16.34 -4.23
N TYR A 176 -8.93 -17.58 -4.49
CA TYR A 176 -9.69 -18.42 -5.40
C TYR A 176 -11.15 -18.46 -4.92
N PRO A 177 -12.14 -18.41 -5.82
CA PRO A 177 -13.52 -18.67 -5.44
C PRO A 177 -13.55 -20.00 -4.71
N LYS A 178 -14.02 -20.01 -3.47
CA LYS A 178 -14.40 -21.27 -2.84
C LYS A 178 -15.59 -21.75 -3.66
N ASP A 179 -15.37 -22.80 -4.46
CA ASP A 179 -16.44 -23.45 -5.18
C ASP A 179 -17.58 -23.70 -4.19
N HIS A 180 -18.77 -23.28 -4.58
CA HIS A 180 -20.00 -23.53 -3.84
C HIS A 180 -20.02 -25.00 -3.42
N GLU A 181 -20.27 -25.25 -2.14
CA GLU A 181 -20.50 -26.59 -1.58
C GLU A 181 -21.54 -27.32 -2.44
N ASN A 182 -21.07 -28.17 -3.33
CA ASN A 182 -21.89 -29.15 -3.99
C ASN A 182 -22.15 -30.25 -2.97
N ASN A 183 -23.34 -30.15 -2.41
CA ASN A 183 -24.06 -31.10 -1.61
C ASN A 183 -24.05 -32.50 -2.25
N LEU A 184 -23.01 -33.30 -1.97
CA LEU A 184 -22.91 -34.71 -2.33
C LEU A 184 -22.09 -35.45 -1.26
N ASP A 185 -22.75 -35.78 -0.15
CA ASP A 185 -22.40 -36.95 0.67
C ASP A 185 -23.69 -37.48 1.30
N GLN A 186 -24.47 -38.22 0.50
CA GLN A 186 -25.34 -39.26 1.06
C GLN A 186 -24.45 -40.49 1.34
N PRO A 187 -24.46 -41.08 2.54
CA PRO A 187 -23.71 -42.30 2.80
C PRO A 187 -24.34 -43.47 2.05
N THR A 188 -23.64 -44.03 1.07
CA THR A 188 -23.97 -45.34 0.50
C THR A 188 -23.57 -46.42 1.51
N GLU A 189 -24.55 -47.12 2.09
CA GLU A 189 -24.31 -48.31 2.92
C GLU A 189 -23.56 -49.40 2.12
N PRO A 190 -22.59 -50.11 2.74
CA PRO A 190 -21.95 -51.26 2.11
C PRO A 190 -22.90 -52.47 2.07
N PRO A 191 -22.84 -53.32 1.03
CA PRO A 191 -23.73 -54.47 0.90
C PRO A 191 -23.42 -55.53 1.98
N SER A 192 -24.47 -55.97 2.67
CA SER A 192 -24.45 -57.05 3.65
C SER A 192 -24.29 -58.42 2.99
N ASP A 193 -23.22 -59.13 3.32
CA ASP A 193 -23.00 -60.54 2.95
C ASP A 193 -23.77 -61.47 3.92
N PRO A 194 -24.59 -62.43 3.44
CA PRO A 194 -25.45 -63.22 4.31
C PRO A 194 -24.67 -64.30 5.07
N SER A 195 -24.71 -64.24 6.40
CA SER A 195 -24.21 -65.30 7.27
C SER A 195 -25.10 -66.56 7.22
N PRO A 196 -24.52 -67.77 7.30
CA PRO A 196 -25.25 -69.03 7.14
C PRO A 196 -26.08 -69.41 8.38
N GLN A 197 -27.30 -69.89 8.15
CA GLN A 197 -28.18 -70.44 9.20
C GLN A 197 -27.67 -71.80 9.74
N PRO A 198 -27.84 -72.08 11.04
CA PRO A 198 -27.43 -73.36 11.63
C PRO A 198 -28.49 -74.45 11.41
N SER A 199 -28.00 -75.65 11.09
CA SER A 199 -28.78 -76.88 11.09
C SER A 199 -29.24 -77.28 12.49
N LYS A 200 -30.51 -77.66 12.65
CA LYS A 200 -30.93 -78.64 13.66
C LYS A 200 -31.82 -79.70 13.03
N ALA A 201 -31.43 -80.94 13.27
CA ALA A 201 -32.11 -82.16 12.90
C ALA A 201 -33.15 -82.59 13.96
N ASN A 202 -34.10 -83.40 13.48
CA ASN A 202 -34.98 -84.40 14.14
C ASN A 202 -36.39 -84.25 13.56
N GLY A 203 -37.11 -85.26 13.09
CA GLY A 203 -37.00 -86.71 13.21
C GLY A 203 -38.43 -87.29 13.25
N LEU A 204 -38.71 -88.26 12.37
CA LEU A 204 -39.75 -89.31 12.38
C LEU A 204 -41.17 -89.06 12.95
N ALA A 205 -42.19 -89.40 12.15
CA ALA A 205 -43.09 -90.56 12.34
C ALA A 205 -44.51 -90.28 11.79
N GLY A 206 -45.07 -91.25 11.03
CA GLY A 206 -46.45 -91.24 10.55
C GLY A 206 -46.60 -91.94 9.21
#